data_AF-A0A136NZI4-F1
#
_entry.id   AF-A0A136NZI4-F1
#
_cell.length_a   1.000
_cell.length_b   1.000
_cell.length_c   1.000
_cell.angle_alpha   90.00
_cell.angle_beta   90.00
_cell.angle_gamma   90.00
#
_symmetry.space_group_name_H-M   'P 1'
#
loop_
_entity.id
_entity.type
_entity.pdbx_description
1 polymer ?
#
loop_
_entity_poly.entity_id
_entity_poly.type
_entity_poly.pdbx_seq_one_letter_code
_entity_poly.pdbx_strand_id
1 'polypeptide(L)'
;MRSALIKITKMQKIIIFSAAVLFSFSISAQNQDSLLEKIKDIEISLNEPPDSEENLYLNTVSFQSFYDVLSPMGEWIQITKEDIDEDLSDGEGQSMHALTGLAEDDFLYIWKPNAGSDWKPYMNGRWEYTEQGWLWVSADKWGNTTYNYGRWWNSPKYGWVWLPGYTWAPAWVRWKVSDNGKHLGWTALTPKAKWKSETGISSDNYKYKNSDADWVFTDYNSFTGELNSGKIVPVSENSALVKNASDITDIRTENDLIITNGPDVNKIEEKTGKKYNRKRLRFQKGKHNTVIGENDVTLSKETFDRSKGEKLKKGKPDKFKKSDRVKKIIRKKKIRNGPPPNRNK
;
A
#
# COMPACT_ATOMS: atom_id res chain seq x y z
N MET A 1 5.18 48.48 30.57
CA MET A 1 3.80 48.66 30.04
C MET A 1 3.58 47.67 28.89
N ARG A 2 2.58 46.78 29.04
CA ARG A 2 1.82 45.95 28.05
C ARG A 2 2.61 44.96 27.17
N SER A 3 2.51 43.62 27.30
CA SER A 3 1.39 42.63 27.29
C SER A 3 0.85 42.24 25.91
N ALA A 4 1.03 40.97 25.53
CA ALA A 4 0.03 40.03 24.98
C ALA A 4 0.70 38.64 24.80
N LEU A 5 0.56 37.66 25.71
CA LEU A 5 -0.54 36.70 25.90
C LEU A 5 -1.03 36.01 24.61
N ILE A 6 -0.51 34.80 24.35
CA ILE A 6 -1.23 33.76 23.59
C ILE A 6 -1.83 32.79 24.61
N LYS A 7 -3.17 32.82 24.73
CA LYS A 7 -3.97 31.86 25.49
C LYS A 7 -4.02 30.55 24.72
N ILE A 8 -3.44 29.48 25.26
CA ILE A 8 -3.76 28.11 24.83
C ILE A 8 -4.89 27.60 25.74
N THR A 9 -6.08 27.46 25.17
CA THR A 9 -7.31 27.00 25.83
C THR A 9 -7.31 25.49 26.05
N LYS A 10 -7.11 25.08 27.30
CA LYS A 10 -7.80 24.04 28.11
C LYS A 10 -8.25 22.68 27.53
N MET A 11 -7.82 22.24 26.33
CA MET A 11 -8.26 20.96 25.75
C MET A 11 -7.11 19.98 25.42
N GLN A 12 -6.08 19.92 26.27
CA GLN A 12 -5.00 18.90 26.23
C GLN A 12 -4.55 18.47 27.65
N LYS A 13 -5.49 18.39 28.61
CA LYS A 13 -5.21 17.96 30.01
C LYS A 13 -5.81 16.59 30.38
N ILE A 14 -6.18 15.77 29.40
CA ILE A 14 -6.62 14.40 29.66
C ILE A 14 -5.77 13.49 28.77
N ILE A 15 -5.19 12.45 29.36
CA ILE A 15 -4.17 11.51 28.85
C ILE A 15 -2.71 11.88 29.22
N ILE A 16 -2.51 12.39 30.44
CA ILE A 16 -1.36 11.97 31.28
C ILE A 16 -1.93 11.69 32.66
N PHE A 17 -2.74 10.65 32.78
CA PHE A 17 -3.18 10.13 34.09
C PHE A 17 -3.62 8.68 33.96
N SER A 18 -2.66 7.77 33.76
CA SER A 18 -2.77 6.34 34.12
C SER A 18 -1.40 5.67 34.01
N ALA A 19 -0.44 6.14 34.81
CA ALA A 19 0.73 5.37 35.22
C ALA A 19 1.39 6.02 36.45
N ALA A 20 0.63 6.12 37.55
CA ALA A 20 1.16 6.25 38.92
C ALA A 20 -0.02 6.45 39.90
N VAL A 21 -0.83 5.41 40.09
CA VAL A 21 -1.46 5.24 41.40
C VAL A 21 -0.49 4.37 42.21
N LEU A 22 -0.28 4.76 43.48
CA LEU A 22 0.56 4.14 44.52
C LEU A 22 2.00 4.68 44.61
N PHE A 23 2.17 5.81 45.31
CA PHE A 23 2.76 5.84 46.66
C PHE A 23 3.00 7.30 47.07
N SER A 24 2.26 7.77 48.06
CA SER A 24 2.47 9.06 48.70
C SER A 24 3.75 9.01 49.55
N PHE A 25 4.81 9.69 49.13
CA PHE A 25 5.90 10.06 50.02
C PHE A 25 6.14 11.57 49.91
N SER A 26 5.93 12.27 51.03
CA SER A 26 6.26 13.68 51.19
C SER A 26 7.77 13.86 51.10
N ILE A 27 8.27 14.30 49.95
CA ILE A 27 9.66 14.73 49.80
C ILE A 27 9.68 16.25 49.99
N SER A 28 10.55 16.74 50.88
CA SER A 28 10.68 18.16 51.19
C SER A 28 11.13 18.97 49.95
N ALA A 29 10.65 20.20 49.85
CA ALA A 29 10.90 21.09 48.71
C ALA A 29 12.40 21.31 48.41
N GLN A 30 13.28 21.15 49.41
CA GLN A 30 14.73 21.27 49.22
C GLN A 30 15.36 20.18 48.34
N ASN A 31 14.71 19.02 48.17
CA ASN A 31 15.25 17.94 47.36
C ASN A 31 14.78 17.99 45.88
N GLN A 32 13.77 18.81 45.58
CA GLN A 32 13.25 18.98 44.23
C GLN A 32 14.16 19.86 43.37
N ASP A 33 14.72 20.93 43.94
CA ASP A 33 15.58 21.85 43.21
C ASP A 33 16.93 21.21 42.83
N SER A 34 17.49 20.33 43.66
CA SER A 34 18.74 19.60 43.35
C SER A 34 18.55 18.50 42.28
N LEU A 35 17.35 17.92 42.20
CA LEU A 35 16.98 16.97 41.14
C LEU A 35 16.72 17.70 39.81
N LEU A 36 16.09 18.87 39.86
CA LEU A 36 15.83 19.69 38.66
C LEU A 36 17.10 20.30 38.08
N GLU A 37 18.10 20.67 38.91
CA GLU A 37 19.43 21.03 38.41
C GLU A 37 20.14 19.86 37.74
N LYS A 38 20.07 18.65 38.32
CA LYS A 38 20.68 17.44 37.72
C LYS A 38 20.01 16.97 36.42
N ILE A 39 18.77 17.39 36.16
CA ILE A 39 18.02 17.03 34.94
C ILE A 39 18.18 18.09 33.84
N LYS A 40 18.57 19.34 34.17
CA LYS A 40 18.69 20.43 33.19
C LYS A 40 19.75 20.19 32.11
N ASP A 41 20.80 19.45 32.42
CA ASP A 41 21.86 19.09 31.48
C ASP A 41 21.73 17.66 30.93
N ILE A 42 20.63 16.97 31.23
CA ILE A 42 20.26 15.74 30.52
C ILE A 42 19.60 16.19 29.23
N GLU A 43 20.40 16.29 28.18
CA GLU A 43 19.88 16.30 26.82
C GLU A 43 19.17 14.96 26.63
N ILE A 44 17.86 14.93 26.88
CA ILE A 44 17.00 13.82 26.47
C ILE A 44 16.96 13.92 24.95
N SER A 45 17.99 13.37 24.30
CA SER A 45 17.80 12.73 23.01
C SER A 45 16.70 11.71 23.29
N LEU A 46 15.47 12.03 22.88
CA LEU A 46 14.52 10.99 22.55
C LEU A 46 15.22 10.21 21.44
N ASN A 47 16.04 9.24 21.84
CA ASN A 47 16.49 8.21 20.94
C ASN A 47 15.18 7.63 20.41
N GLU A 48 14.85 8.00 19.16
CA GLU A 48 13.91 7.25 18.37
C GLU A 48 14.22 5.78 18.65
N PRO A 49 13.21 4.95 18.96
CA PRO A 49 13.44 3.55 19.25
C PRO A 49 14.41 3.03 18.19
N PRO A 50 15.54 2.40 18.59
CA PRO A 50 16.61 2.10 17.67
C PRO A 50 15.98 1.42 16.48
N ASP A 51 16.10 2.08 15.33
CA ASP A 51 15.72 1.62 14.00
C ASP A 51 16.02 0.11 13.93
N SER A 52 15.05 -0.73 14.32
CA SER A 52 15.19 -2.16 14.13
C SER A 52 15.33 -2.31 12.63
N GLU A 53 16.21 -3.18 12.15
CA GLU A 53 16.37 -3.39 10.72
C GLU A 53 14.99 -3.57 10.05
N GLU A 54 14.04 -4.19 10.76
CA GLU A 54 12.63 -4.31 10.43
C GLU A 54 11.87 -2.99 10.20
N ASN A 55 11.97 -1.99 11.09
CA ASN A 55 11.34 -0.67 10.94
C ASN A 55 11.95 0.15 9.79
N LEU A 56 13.26 0.01 9.57
CA LEU A 56 13.99 0.65 8.49
C LEU A 56 13.47 0.28 7.09
N TYR A 57 12.96 -0.94 6.93
CA TYR A 57 12.51 -1.47 5.64
C TYR A 57 11.06 -1.14 5.30
N LEU A 58 10.25 -0.66 6.24
CA LEU A 58 8.82 -0.41 6.00
C LEU A 58 8.56 0.86 5.18
N ASN A 59 9.48 1.84 5.21
CA ASN A 59 9.24 3.19 4.68
C ASN A 59 10.32 3.78 3.73
N THR A 60 11.26 2.98 3.21
CA THR A 60 12.47 3.51 2.53
C THR A 60 12.64 3.08 1.07
N VAL A 61 11.56 3.00 0.30
CA VAL A 61 11.63 2.71 -1.15
C VAL A 61 11.75 3.98 -2.00
N SER A 62 12.62 3.96 -3.01
CA SER A 62 12.72 5.02 -4.02
C SER A 62 11.91 4.65 -5.27
N PHE A 63 11.12 5.59 -5.79
CA PHE A 63 10.42 5.40 -7.07
C PHE A 63 11.38 5.12 -8.22
N GLN A 64 12.61 5.63 -8.18
CA GLN A 64 13.59 5.34 -9.21
C GLN A 64 13.92 3.85 -9.27
N SER A 65 14.06 3.18 -8.11
CA SER A 65 14.32 1.74 -8.07
C SER A 65 13.17 0.95 -8.71
N PHE A 66 11.91 1.35 -8.49
CA PHE A 66 10.77 0.74 -9.18
C PHE A 66 10.90 0.89 -10.70
N TYR A 67 11.26 2.09 -11.17
CA TYR A 67 11.44 2.34 -12.60
C TYR A 67 12.51 1.44 -13.21
N ASP A 68 13.67 1.36 -12.58
CA ASP A 68 14.82 0.62 -13.09
C ASP A 68 14.53 -0.89 -13.15
N VAL A 69 13.88 -1.42 -12.12
CA VAL A 69 13.63 -2.85 -11.96
C VAL A 69 12.53 -3.34 -12.87
N LEU A 70 11.47 -2.56 -13.05
CA LEU A 70 10.32 -2.96 -13.85
C LEU A 70 10.47 -2.63 -15.34
N SER A 71 11.41 -1.75 -15.72
CA SER A 71 11.64 -1.35 -17.11
C SER A 71 11.88 -2.52 -18.08
N PRO A 72 12.62 -3.58 -17.73
CA PRO A 72 12.81 -4.74 -18.63
C PRO A 72 11.56 -5.63 -18.77
N MET A 73 10.58 -5.51 -17.89
CA MET A 73 9.45 -6.44 -17.76
C MET A 73 8.11 -5.86 -18.22
N GLY A 74 8.11 -4.62 -18.69
CA GLY A 74 6.88 -3.94 -19.08
C GLY A 74 7.15 -2.54 -19.61
N GLU A 75 6.10 -1.72 -19.63
CA GLU A 75 6.10 -0.40 -20.22
C GLU A 75 5.65 0.66 -19.21
N TRP A 76 6.46 1.71 -19.07
CA TRP A 76 6.08 2.89 -18.31
C TRP A 76 5.28 3.87 -19.16
N ILE A 77 4.24 4.45 -18.57
CA ILE A 77 3.34 5.41 -19.20
C ILE A 77 3.19 6.61 -18.28
N GLN A 78 3.52 7.80 -18.79
CA GLN A 78 3.26 9.06 -18.13
C GLN A 78 1.80 9.45 -18.30
N ILE A 79 1.13 9.72 -17.19
CA ILE A 79 -0.29 10.07 -17.13
C ILE A 79 -0.51 11.31 -16.25
N THR A 80 -1.73 11.83 -16.21
CA THR A 80 -2.18 12.76 -15.17
C THR A 80 -3.13 12.07 -14.20
N LYS A 81 -3.43 12.73 -13.07
CA LYS A 81 -4.49 12.28 -12.16
C LYS A 81 -5.83 12.09 -12.87
N GLU A 82 -6.18 12.98 -13.81
CA GLU A 82 -7.45 12.89 -14.53
C GLU A 82 -7.54 11.64 -15.41
N ASP A 83 -6.41 11.06 -15.85
CA ASP A 83 -6.43 9.77 -16.53
C ASP A 83 -6.88 8.65 -15.56
N ILE A 84 -6.47 8.70 -14.29
CA ILE A 84 -6.95 7.77 -13.24
C ILE A 84 -8.41 8.05 -12.90
N ASP A 85 -8.79 9.32 -12.76
CA ASP A 85 -10.16 9.70 -12.41
C ASP A 85 -11.17 9.27 -13.47
N GLU A 86 -10.77 9.29 -14.74
CA GLU A 86 -11.57 8.80 -15.86
C GLU A 86 -11.71 7.27 -15.85
N ASP A 87 -10.64 6.55 -15.54
CA ASP A 87 -10.65 5.08 -15.44
C ASP A 87 -11.43 4.59 -14.20
N LEU A 88 -11.39 5.36 -13.10
CA LEU A 88 -11.94 5.01 -11.80
C LEU A 88 -13.00 6.03 -11.37
N SER A 89 -14.06 6.16 -12.16
CA SER A 89 -15.04 7.27 -12.01
C SER A 89 -15.89 7.23 -10.74
N ASP A 90 -15.96 6.09 -10.06
CA ASP A 90 -16.75 5.88 -8.85
C ASP A 90 -15.92 6.13 -7.58
N GLY A 91 -16.04 7.35 -7.05
CA GLY A 91 -15.68 7.64 -5.67
C GLY A 91 -14.65 8.75 -5.46
N GLU A 92 -14.71 9.30 -4.24
CA GLU A 92 -13.76 10.27 -3.68
C GLU A 92 -12.60 9.52 -3.00
N GLY A 93 -11.81 8.81 -3.81
CA GLY A 93 -10.74 7.94 -3.32
C GLY A 93 -9.66 8.64 -2.51
N GLN A 94 -8.63 7.88 -2.08
CA GLN A 94 -7.45 8.47 -1.44
C GLN A 94 -6.83 9.55 -2.35
N SER A 95 -6.39 10.66 -1.75
CA SER A 95 -5.63 11.68 -2.47
C SER A 95 -4.37 11.05 -3.07
N MET A 96 -4.04 11.42 -4.32
CA MET A 96 -2.81 10.95 -4.95
C MET A 96 -1.56 11.36 -4.18
N HIS A 97 -1.62 12.49 -3.48
CA HIS A 97 -0.55 12.88 -2.58
C HIS A 97 -0.33 11.85 -1.46
N ALA A 98 -1.39 11.31 -0.85
CA ALA A 98 -1.24 10.33 0.21
C ALA A 98 -0.68 8.98 -0.29
N LEU A 99 -0.98 8.59 -1.54
CA LEU A 99 -0.46 7.35 -2.12
C LEU A 99 0.98 7.49 -2.64
N THR A 100 1.29 8.63 -3.26
CA THR A 100 2.51 8.82 -4.07
C THR A 100 3.47 9.86 -3.53
N GLY A 101 3.08 10.65 -2.52
CA GLY A 101 3.82 11.83 -2.05
C GLY A 101 3.92 12.98 -3.07
N LEU A 102 3.34 12.85 -4.26
CA LEU A 102 3.42 13.84 -5.34
C LEU A 102 2.31 14.89 -5.22
N ALA A 103 2.54 16.06 -5.82
CA ALA A 103 1.51 17.09 -5.87
C ALA A 103 0.38 16.67 -6.83
N GLU A 104 -0.82 17.19 -6.61
CA GLU A 104 -2.00 16.82 -7.40
C GLU A 104 -1.88 17.19 -8.89
N ASP A 105 -1.04 18.17 -9.23
CA ASP A 105 -0.77 18.63 -10.60
C ASP A 105 0.48 17.99 -11.23
N ASP A 106 1.18 17.11 -10.52
CA ASP A 106 2.32 16.38 -11.05
C ASP A 106 1.88 15.32 -12.07
N PHE A 107 2.73 15.09 -13.07
CA PHE A 107 2.60 13.89 -13.89
C PHE A 107 2.96 12.65 -13.07
N LEU A 108 2.19 11.58 -13.25
CA LEU A 108 2.43 10.28 -12.64
C LEU A 108 2.99 9.32 -13.69
N TYR A 109 3.66 8.26 -13.23
CA TYR A 109 4.14 7.18 -14.09
C TYR A 109 3.51 5.88 -13.63
N ILE A 110 2.80 5.23 -14.54
CA ILE A 110 2.16 3.93 -14.31
C ILE A 110 2.89 2.89 -15.13
N TRP A 111 2.88 1.66 -14.66
CA TRP A 111 3.55 0.55 -15.31
C TRP A 111 2.55 -0.48 -15.82
N LYS A 112 2.70 -0.88 -17.08
CA LYS A 112 1.97 -1.97 -17.69
C LYS A 112 2.90 -3.18 -17.83
N PRO A 113 2.61 -4.34 -17.21
CA PRO A 113 3.41 -5.55 -17.38
C PRO A 113 3.32 -6.08 -18.83
N ASN A 114 4.39 -6.71 -19.30
CA ASN A 114 4.34 -7.55 -20.49
C ASN A 114 3.78 -8.93 -20.12
N ALA A 115 2.49 -8.98 -19.80
CA ALA A 115 1.75 -10.18 -19.43
C ALA A 115 0.76 -10.58 -20.55
N GLY A 116 0.29 -11.83 -20.51
CA GLY A 116 -0.75 -12.32 -21.43
C GLY A 116 -2.10 -11.64 -21.21
N SER A 117 -3.01 -11.71 -22.19
CA SER A 117 -4.34 -11.07 -22.13
C SER A 117 -5.21 -11.54 -20.96
N ASP A 118 -5.03 -12.79 -20.55
CA ASP A 118 -5.84 -13.43 -19.52
C ASP A 118 -5.24 -13.22 -18.12
N TRP A 119 -4.09 -12.54 -18.05
CA TRP A 119 -3.40 -12.25 -16.80
C TRP A 119 -4.12 -11.15 -16.01
N LYS A 120 -4.17 -11.33 -14.69
CA LYS A 120 -4.57 -10.31 -13.73
C LYS A 120 -3.70 -10.37 -12.46
N PRO A 121 -3.51 -9.25 -11.75
CA PRO A 121 -2.79 -9.24 -10.48
C PRO A 121 -3.37 -10.25 -9.51
N TYR A 122 -2.50 -10.88 -8.72
CA TYR A 122 -2.88 -11.83 -7.67
C TYR A 122 -3.52 -13.14 -8.16
N MET A 123 -3.31 -13.56 -9.42
CA MET A 123 -3.86 -14.84 -9.91
C MET A 123 -2.85 -16.00 -9.93
N ASN A 124 -1.55 -15.70 -9.89
CA ASN A 124 -0.46 -16.67 -10.06
C ASN A 124 0.56 -16.54 -8.91
N GLY A 125 0.54 -17.51 -8.00
CA GLY A 125 1.24 -17.44 -6.72
C GLY A 125 0.47 -18.17 -5.62
N ARG A 126 0.69 -17.80 -4.36
CA ARG A 126 0.03 -18.40 -3.20
C ARG A 126 -0.16 -17.40 -2.06
N TRP A 127 -1.13 -17.69 -1.21
CA TRP A 127 -1.39 -16.96 0.02
C TRP A 127 -0.69 -17.62 1.21
N GLU A 128 0.15 -16.86 1.92
CA GLU A 128 0.76 -17.29 3.18
C GLU A 128 0.15 -16.50 4.34
N TYR A 129 -0.21 -17.21 5.41
CA TYR A 129 -0.72 -16.56 6.62
C TYR A 129 0.43 -16.14 7.53
N THR A 130 0.49 -14.86 7.88
CA THR A 130 1.62 -14.26 8.59
C THR A 130 1.19 -13.49 9.83
N GLU A 131 2.15 -12.97 10.58
CA GLU A 131 1.87 -12.10 11.71
C GLU A 131 1.17 -10.79 11.34
N GLN A 132 1.28 -10.34 10.09
CA GLN A 132 0.58 -9.16 9.56
C GLN A 132 -0.65 -9.51 8.68
N GLY A 133 -1.15 -10.74 8.77
CA GLY A 133 -2.30 -11.20 7.97
C GLY A 133 -1.87 -11.96 6.70
N TRP A 134 -2.69 -11.89 5.65
CA TRP A 134 -2.47 -12.65 4.41
C TRP A 134 -1.43 -11.96 3.51
N LEU A 135 -0.28 -12.60 3.36
CA LEU A 135 0.78 -12.23 2.41
C LEU A 135 0.52 -12.89 1.06
N TRP A 136 0.59 -12.12 -0.01
CA TRP A 136 0.68 -12.69 -1.36
C TRP A 136 2.14 -12.99 -1.72
N VAL A 137 2.44 -14.25 -2.01
CA VAL A 137 3.72 -14.66 -2.58
C VAL A 137 3.50 -14.98 -4.05
N SER A 138 3.96 -14.09 -4.93
CA SER A 138 3.72 -14.23 -6.36
C SER A 138 4.75 -15.11 -7.07
N ALA A 139 4.28 -15.82 -8.10
CA ALA A 139 5.12 -16.49 -9.09
C ALA A 139 5.50 -15.58 -10.28
N ASP A 140 5.01 -14.34 -10.33
CA ASP A 140 5.30 -13.40 -11.41
C ASP A 140 6.68 -12.76 -11.23
N LYS A 141 7.37 -12.47 -12.34
CA LYS A 141 8.74 -11.93 -12.35
C LYS A 141 8.87 -10.55 -11.67
N TRP A 142 7.79 -9.76 -11.67
CA TRP A 142 7.71 -8.45 -11.01
C TRP A 142 7.19 -8.54 -9.56
N GLY A 143 6.95 -9.76 -9.06
CA GLY A 143 6.19 -9.99 -7.83
C GLY A 143 6.79 -9.38 -6.58
N ASN A 144 8.13 -9.37 -6.49
CA ASN A 144 8.87 -8.79 -5.36
C ASN A 144 8.72 -7.26 -5.25
N THR A 145 8.12 -6.60 -6.25
CA THR A 145 8.02 -5.14 -6.31
C THR A 145 6.56 -4.67 -6.21
N THR A 146 5.66 -5.20 -7.05
CA THR A 146 4.36 -4.56 -7.30
C THR A 146 3.20 -5.02 -6.43
N TYR A 147 3.35 -6.12 -5.68
CA TYR A 147 2.25 -6.68 -4.87
C TYR A 147 2.21 -6.15 -3.45
N ASN A 148 3.37 -5.80 -2.89
CA ASN A 148 3.44 -5.23 -1.55
C ASN A 148 3.46 -3.69 -1.53
N TYR A 149 3.76 -3.07 -2.68
CA TYR A 149 3.78 -1.62 -2.86
C TYR A 149 2.77 -1.19 -3.93
N GLY A 150 2.37 0.08 -3.88
CA GLY A 150 1.53 0.68 -4.93
C GLY A 150 0.12 0.09 -5.04
N ARG A 151 -0.54 0.35 -6.18
CA ARG A 151 -1.93 -0.04 -6.43
C ARG A 151 -2.12 -0.46 -7.88
N TRP A 152 -2.91 -1.51 -8.08
CA TRP A 152 -3.28 -2.01 -9.41
C TRP A 152 -4.70 -1.59 -9.78
N TRP A 153 -4.96 -1.35 -11.06
CA TRP A 153 -6.31 -1.30 -11.61
C TRP A 153 -6.32 -1.74 -13.07
N ASN A 154 -7.49 -2.10 -13.56
CA ASN A 154 -7.70 -2.46 -14.94
C ASN A 154 -8.11 -1.21 -15.73
N SER A 155 -7.17 -0.59 -16.42
CA SER A 155 -7.42 0.59 -17.25
C SER A 155 -8.14 0.17 -18.54
N PRO A 156 -9.28 0.79 -18.90
CA PRO A 156 -9.93 0.55 -20.19
C PRO A 156 -9.01 0.80 -21.41
N LYS A 157 -7.99 1.66 -21.25
CA LYS A 157 -7.06 2.04 -22.32
C LYS A 157 -5.86 1.11 -22.42
N TYR A 158 -5.39 0.59 -21.29
CA TYR A 158 -4.08 -0.07 -21.21
C TYR A 158 -4.15 -1.54 -20.74
N GLY A 159 -5.30 -1.98 -20.21
CA GLY A 159 -5.42 -3.22 -19.43
C GLY A 159 -4.92 -3.00 -17.99
N TRP A 160 -4.46 -4.07 -17.34
CA TRP A 160 -3.90 -3.98 -16.00
C TRP A 160 -2.65 -3.10 -15.95
N VAL A 161 -2.70 -2.12 -15.06
CA VAL A 161 -1.61 -1.16 -14.82
C VAL A 161 -1.40 -0.97 -13.32
N TRP A 162 -0.17 -0.64 -12.95
CA TRP A 162 0.26 -0.43 -11.58
C TRP A 162 0.75 1.00 -11.38
N LEU A 163 0.30 1.65 -10.32
CA LEU A 163 0.81 2.92 -9.86
C LEU A 163 1.71 2.68 -8.65
N PRO A 164 2.97 3.13 -8.68
CA PRO A 164 3.87 3.08 -7.53
C PRO A 164 3.31 3.76 -6.29
N GLY A 165 3.66 3.23 -5.13
CA GLY A 165 3.36 3.82 -3.83
C GLY A 165 4.42 3.40 -2.80
N TYR A 166 4.64 4.23 -1.79
CA TYR A 166 5.74 4.03 -0.83
C TYR A 166 5.42 3.04 0.29
N THR A 167 4.14 2.87 0.59
CA THR A 167 3.71 2.10 1.75
C THR A 167 3.68 0.60 1.44
N TRP A 168 4.45 -0.16 2.21
CA TRP A 168 4.47 -1.61 2.15
C TRP A 168 3.27 -2.21 2.91
N ALA A 169 2.68 -3.29 2.39
CA ALA A 169 1.78 -4.18 3.13
C ALA A 169 1.89 -5.63 2.61
N PRO A 170 1.44 -6.65 3.37
CA PRO A 170 1.50 -8.04 2.89
C PRO A 170 0.68 -8.27 1.61
N ALA A 171 -0.44 -7.59 1.43
CA ALA A 171 -1.14 -7.50 0.15
C ALA A 171 -2.11 -6.30 0.11
N TRP A 172 -2.25 -5.68 -1.06
CA TRP A 172 -3.24 -4.62 -1.29
C TRP A 172 -4.43 -5.16 -2.08
N VAL A 173 -5.27 -5.95 -1.40
CA VAL A 173 -6.45 -6.59 -2.00
C VAL A 173 -7.72 -6.33 -1.21
N ARG A 174 -8.84 -6.46 -1.89
CA ARG A 174 -10.16 -6.63 -1.31
C ARG A 174 -10.50 -8.11 -1.23
N TRP A 175 -11.28 -8.48 -0.24
CA TRP A 175 -11.71 -9.85 -0.03
C TRP A 175 -13.22 -10.01 -0.10
N LYS A 176 -13.66 -11.12 -0.68
CA LYS A 176 -15.04 -11.56 -0.73
C LYS A 176 -15.16 -13.03 -0.39
N VAL A 177 -16.28 -13.38 0.22
CA VAL A 177 -16.72 -14.77 0.39
C VAL A 177 -18.03 -14.91 -0.36
N SER A 178 -18.11 -15.88 -1.27
CA SER A 178 -19.27 -16.07 -2.14
C SER A 178 -19.91 -17.46 -1.99
N ASP A 179 -21.12 -17.59 -2.53
CA ASP A 179 -21.91 -18.82 -2.61
C ASP A 179 -22.00 -19.52 -1.25
N ASN A 180 -22.52 -18.80 -0.26
CA ASN A 180 -22.69 -19.28 1.12
C ASN A 180 -21.40 -19.84 1.75
N GLY A 181 -20.24 -19.27 1.40
CA GLY A 181 -18.96 -19.69 1.98
C GLY A 181 -18.31 -20.88 1.29
N LYS A 182 -18.55 -21.06 -0.01
CA LYS A 182 -17.85 -22.06 -0.83
C LYS A 182 -16.67 -21.49 -1.61
N HIS A 183 -16.72 -20.22 -1.97
CA HIS A 183 -15.66 -19.56 -2.75
C HIS A 183 -15.04 -18.41 -1.98
N LEU A 184 -13.71 -18.31 -2.07
CA LEU A 184 -12.93 -17.16 -1.64
C LEU A 184 -12.59 -16.33 -2.87
N GLY A 185 -12.79 -15.02 -2.77
CA GLY A 185 -12.50 -14.10 -3.86
C GLY A 185 -11.67 -12.93 -3.42
N TRP A 186 -10.82 -12.44 -4.31
CA TRP A 186 -10.07 -11.22 -4.10
C TRP A 186 -9.89 -10.43 -5.39
N THR A 187 -9.62 -9.14 -5.24
CA THR A 187 -9.22 -8.27 -6.34
C THR A 187 -8.29 -7.19 -5.80
N ALA A 188 -7.48 -6.59 -6.67
CA ALA A 188 -6.56 -5.54 -6.22
C ALA A 188 -7.30 -4.29 -5.73
N LEU A 189 -6.75 -3.66 -4.69
CA LEU A 189 -7.14 -2.32 -4.29
C LEU A 189 -6.63 -1.31 -5.32
N THR A 190 -7.53 -0.45 -5.77
CA THR A 190 -7.22 0.57 -6.77
C THR A 190 -6.60 1.82 -6.12
N PRO A 191 -5.97 2.70 -6.92
CA PRO A 191 -5.47 3.98 -6.44
C PRO A 191 -6.50 4.85 -5.69
N LYS A 192 -7.81 4.60 -5.92
CA LYS A 192 -8.91 5.30 -5.25
C LYS A 192 -9.41 4.62 -3.98
N ALA A 193 -8.79 3.54 -3.50
CA ALA A 193 -9.12 2.99 -2.19
C ALA A 193 -8.82 4.04 -1.10
N LYS A 194 -9.83 4.45 -0.32
CA LYS A 194 -9.69 5.51 0.69
C LYS A 194 -9.27 4.93 2.04
N TRP A 195 -8.12 5.36 2.54
CA TRP A 195 -7.70 5.09 3.92
C TRP A 195 -8.42 6.03 4.89
N LYS A 196 -9.05 5.50 5.95
CA LYS A 196 -9.52 6.27 7.11
C LYS A 196 -8.58 6.05 8.29
N SER A 197 -8.14 7.11 8.95
CA SER A 197 -7.18 7.05 10.08
C SER A 197 -7.63 6.11 11.19
N GLU A 198 -8.93 6.05 11.48
CA GLU A 198 -9.48 5.32 12.62
C GLU A 198 -9.75 3.84 12.30
N THR A 199 -9.99 3.51 11.03
CA THR A 199 -10.56 2.21 10.62
C THR A 199 -9.82 1.55 9.47
N GLY A 200 -8.79 2.19 8.91
CA GLY A 200 -8.08 1.72 7.72
C GLY A 200 -8.99 1.64 6.49
N ILE A 201 -8.92 0.53 5.76
CA ILE A 201 -9.79 0.18 4.63
C ILE A 201 -10.60 -1.05 5.02
N SER A 202 -11.91 -0.89 5.14
CA SER A 202 -12.86 -1.94 5.48
C SER A 202 -14.07 -1.92 4.55
N SER A 203 -14.91 -2.96 4.62
CA SER A 203 -16.16 -3.07 3.86
C SER A 203 -17.04 -1.82 3.90
N ASP A 204 -16.99 -1.07 4.99
CA ASP A 204 -17.95 -0.02 5.29
C ASP A 204 -17.45 1.38 4.90
N ASN A 205 -16.21 1.47 4.41
CA ASN A 205 -15.56 2.76 4.21
C ASN A 205 -14.85 2.95 2.86
N TYR A 206 -14.92 1.98 1.93
CA TYR A 206 -14.48 2.13 0.55
C TYR A 206 -15.66 2.50 -0.38
N LYS A 207 -15.40 3.33 -1.41
CA LYS A 207 -16.41 3.78 -2.39
C LYS A 207 -16.22 3.23 -3.80
N TYR A 208 -15.10 2.54 -4.07
CA TYR A 208 -14.74 2.07 -5.42
C TYR A 208 -15.22 0.63 -5.67
N LYS A 209 -15.79 0.39 -6.85
CA LYS A 209 -16.28 -0.89 -7.34
C LYS A 209 -15.44 -1.34 -8.54
N ASN A 210 -14.55 -2.32 -8.27
CA ASN A 210 -13.89 -3.09 -9.32
C ASN A 210 -14.91 -3.74 -10.26
N SER A 211 -14.54 -3.93 -11.52
CA SER A 211 -15.34 -4.73 -12.45
C SER A 211 -15.46 -6.16 -11.93
N ASP A 212 -16.58 -6.84 -12.19
CA ASP A 212 -16.75 -8.24 -11.79
C ASP A 212 -15.63 -9.12 -12.40
N ALA A 213 -15.19 -8.81 -13.62
CA ALA A 213 -14.12 -9.53 -14.30
C ALA A 213 -12.74 -9.38 -13.62
N ASP A 214 -12.56 -8.35 -12.78
CA ASP A 214 -11.30 -8.09 -12.08
C ASP A 214 -11.11 -9.00 -10.86
N TRP A 215 -12.15 -9.69 -10.42
CA TRP A 215 -12.07 -10.63 -9.30
C TRP A 215 -11.37 -11.93 -9.72
N VAL A 216 -10.60 -12.48 -8.80
CA VAL A 216 -10.13 -13.86 -8.79
C VAL A 216 -10.99 -14.59 -7.76
N PHE A 217 -11.54 -15.74 -8.11
CA PHE A 217 -12.20 -16.63 -7.16
C PHE A 217 -11.56 -18.01 -7.20
N THR A 218 -11.60 -18.72 -6.08
CA THR A 218 -11.18 -20.12 -5.98
C THR A 218 -11.94 -20.82 -4.85
N ASP A 219 -11.90 -22.16 -4.84
CA ASP A 219 -12.39 -22.95 -3.72
C ASP A 219 -11.37 -22.98 -2.56
N TYR A 220 -11.82 -23.38 -1.38
CA TYR A 220 -10.97 -23.41 -0.18
C TYR A 220 -9.76 -24.35 -0.29
N ASN A 221 -9.88 -25.50 -0.96
CA ASN A 221 -8.77 -26.45 -1.08
C ASN A 221 -7.68 -25.88 -2.00
N SER A 222 -8.08 -25.29 -3.12
CA SER A 222 -7.18 -24.62 -4.06
C SER A 222 -6.50 -23.40 -3.44
N PHE A 223 -7.23 -22.62 -2.61
CA PHE A 223 -6.69 -21.48 -1.87
C PHE A 223 -5.46 -21.82 -1.01
N THR A 224 -5.41 -23.05 -0.48
CA THR A 224 -4.30 -23.51 0.40
C THR A 224 -3.00 -23.89 -0.28
N GLY A 225 -2.92 -23.76 -1.60
CA GLY A 225 -1.72 -24.12 -2.34
C GLY A 225 -1.33 -23.08 -3.38
N GLU A 226 -0.46 -23.50 -4.29
CA GLU A 226 -0.09 -22.71 -5.45
C GLU A 226 -1.31 -22.53 -6.37
N LEU A 227 -1.65 -21.30 -6.70
CA LEU A 227 -2.71 -20.88 -7.60
C LEU A 227 -2.14 -20.56 -8.98
N ASN A 228 -2.91 -20.94 -9.99
CA ASN A 228 -2.69 -20.64 -11.40
C ASN A 228 -4.05 -20.66 -12.11
N SER A 229 -4.08 -20.43 -13.42
CA SER A 229 -5.32 -20.40 -14.22
C SER A 229 -6.18 -21.65 -14.08
N GLY A 230 -5.60 -22.82 -13.81
CA GLY A 230 -6.33 -24.09 -13.64
C GLY A 230 -6.93 -24.29 -12.24
N LYS A 231 -6.63 -23.43 -11.28
CA LYS A 231 -7.10 -23.50 -9.88
C LYS A 231 -7.96 -22.31 -9.47
N ILE A 232 -8.24 -21.40 -10.40
CA ILE A 232 -9.15 -20.29 -10.19
C ILE A 232 -10.43 -20.54 -10.99
N VAL A 233 -11.53 -19.97 -10.51
CA VAL A 233 -12.81 -20.04 -11.19
C VAL A 233 -12.74 -19.26 -12.51
N PRO A 234 -13.34 -19.76 -13.61
CA PRO A 234 -13.45 -19.04 -14.87
C PRO A 234 -14.10 -17.66 -14.72
N VAL A 235 -13.57 -16.67 -15.45
CA VAL A 235 -14.04 -15.28 -15.41
C VAL A 235 -15.53 -15.13 -15.76
N SER A 236 -16.07 -16.03 -16.58
CA SER A 236 -17.50 -16.06 -16.94
C SER A 236 -18.44 -16.24 -15.75
N GLU A 237 -17.96 -16.81 -14.65
CA GLU A 237 -18.75 -17.04 -13.43
C GLU A 237 -18.65 -15.88 -12.43
N ASN A 238 -17.70 -14.96 -12.61
CA ASN A 238 -17.43 -13.89 -11.66
C ASN A 238 -18.66 -13.05 -11.34
N SER A 239 -19.48 -12.68 -12.32
CA SER A 239 -20.65 -11.83 -12.07
C SER A 239 -21.65 -12.48 -11.10
N ALA A 240 -21.86 -13.80 -11.20
CA ALA A 240 -22.71 -14.52 -10.25
C ALA A 240 -22.09 -14.56 -8.86
N LEU A 241 -20.77 -14.81 -8.79
CA LEU A 241 -20.05 -14.87 -7.52
C LEU A 241 -19.97 -13.51 -6.82
N VAL A 242 -19.69 -12.42 -7.55
CA VAL A 242 -19.65 -11.06 -6.98
C VAL A 242 -21.02 -10.65 -6.46
N LYS A 243 -22.10 -10.96 -7.20
CA LYS A 243 -23.48 -10.64 -6.81
C LYS A 243 -23.89 -11.31 -5.51
N ASN A 244 -23.45 -12.55 -5.28
CA ASN A 244 -23.81 -13.36 -4.12
C ASN A 244 -22.78 -13.31 -2.98
N ALA A 245 -21.83 -12.37 -3.04
CA ALA A 245 -20.70 -12.33 -2.11
C ALA A 245 -20.84 -11.28 -1.01
N SER A 246 -20.47 -11.68 0.20
CA SER A 246 -20.18 -10.78 1.31
C SER A 246 -18.75 -10.25 1.18
N ASP A 247 -18.56 -8.93 1.35
CA ASP A 247 -17.23 -8.35 1.47
C ASP A 247 -16.69 -8.59 2.89
N ILE A 248 -15.43 -8.99 2.99
CA ILE A 248 -14.75 -9.28 4.26
C ILE A 248 -13.38 -8.59 4.32
N THR A 249 -13.21 -7.50 3.57
CA THR A 249 -11.98 -6.71 3.55
C THR A 249 -11.75 -6.05 4.91
N ASP A 250 -10.58 -6.28 5.50
CA ASP A 250 -10.11 -5.63 6.72
C ASP A 250 -8.62 -5.34 6.59
N ILE A 251 -8.29 -4.10 6.24
CA ILE A 251 -6.92 -3.59 6.25
C ILE A 251 -6.85 -2.45 7.24
N ARG A 252 -5.95 -2.55 8.22
CA ARG A 252 -5.84 -1.57 9.30
C ARG A 252 -4.40 -1.39 9.73
N THR A 253 -4.15 -0.37 10.54
CA THR A 253 -2.87 -0.22 11.23
C THR A 253 -2.97 -0.79 12.63
N GLU A 254 -1.96 -1.55 13.04
CA GLU A 254 -1.76 -2.03 14.41
C GLU A 254 -0.29 -1.91 14.76
N ASN A 255 0.06 -1.20 15.84
CA ASN A 255 1.44 -0.96 16.26
C ASN A 255 2.34 -0.44 15.11
N ASP A 256 1.84 0.56 14.37
CA ASP A 256 2.48 1.16 13.18
C ASP A 256 2.70 0.20 11.99
N LEU A 257 2.24 -1.05 12.09
CA LEU A 257 2.26 -2.04 11.02
C LEU A 257 0.93 -2.07 10.29
N ILE A 258 0.97 -2.27 8.98
CA ILE A 258 -0.23 -2.54 8.20
C ILE A 258 -0.57 -4.03 8.33
N ILE A 259 -1.77 -4.29 8.79
CA ILE A 259 -2.36 -5.62 8.90
C ILE A 259 -3.36 -5.79 7.77
N THR A 260 -3.18 -6.83 6.96
CA THR A 260 -4.06 -7.16 5.81
C THR A 260 -4.78 -8.45 6.11
N ASN A 261 -5.85 -8.35 6.89
CA ASN A 261 -6.73 -9.47 7.17
C ASN A 261 -7.59 -9.82 5.94
N GLY A 262 -8.30 -10.93 6.05
CA GLY A 262 -9.11 -11.46 4.98
C GLY A 262 -9.88 -12.68 5.50
N PRO A 263 -9.96 -13.78 4.74
CA PRO A 263 -10.60 -15.00 5.20
C PRO A 263 -10.08 -15.45 6.57
N ASP A 264 -10.98 -15.87 7.44
CA ASP A 264 -10.62 -16.43 8.74
C ASP A 264 -9.85 -17.75 8.56
N VAL A 265 -8.61 -17.76 9.03
CA VAL A 265 -7.72 -18.91 8.91
C VAL A 265 -8.33 -20.16 9.54
N ASN A 266 -9.00 -20.04 10.69
CA ASN A 266 -9.58 -21.19 11.39
C ASN A 266 -10.70 -21.84 10.55
N LYS A 267 -11.50 -21.02 9.86
CA LYS A 267 -12.55 -21.53 8.94
C LYS A 267 -11.95 -22.22 7.73
N ILE A 268 -10.79 -21.75 7.24
CA ILE A 268 -10.08 -22.43 6.16
C ILE A 268 -9.55 -23.78 6.65
N GLU A 269 -8.93 -23.83 7.83
CA GLU A 269 -8.43 -25.08 8.40
C GLU A 269 -9.57 -26.09 8.63
N GLU A 270 -10.71 -25.64 9.17
CA GLU A 270 -11.91 -26.47 9.39
C GLU A 270 -12.43 -27.06 8.07
N LYS A 271 -12.51 -26.26 7.00
CA LYS A 271 -13.04 -26.69 5.70
C LYS A 271 -12.10 -27.59 4.92
N THR A 272 -10.79 -27.44 5.11
CA THR A 272 -9.77 -28.09 4.26
C THR A 272 -9.00 -29.20 4.98
N GLY A 273 -9.06 -29.23 6.31
CA GLY A 273 -8.22 -30.09 7.16
C GLY A 273 -6.73 -29.71 7.16
N LYS A 274 -6.32 -28.66 6.42
CA LYS A 274 -4.93 -28.22 6.33
C LYS A 274 -4.65 -27.17 7.39
N LYS A 275 -3.55 -27.34 8.12
CA LYS A 275 -3.10 -26.38 9.13
C LYS A 275 -2.28 -25.25 8.51
N TYR A 276 -2.54 -24.04 8.99
CA TYR A 276 -1.79 -22.83 8.68
C TYR A 276 -1.01 -22.40 9.92
N ASN A 277 0.30 -22.58 9.87
CA ASN A 277 1.18 -21.97 10.85
C ASN A 277 1.24 -20.46 10.56
N ARG A 278 0.94 -19.63 11.56
CA ARG A 278 1.14 -18.19 11.48
C ARG A 278 2.64 -17.91 11.36
N LYS A 279 3.09 -17.43 10.20
CA LYS A 279 4.51 -17.22 9.91
C LYS A 279 4.99 -15.83 10.32
N ARG A 280 6.24 -15.75 10.75
CA ARG A 280 6.92 -14.46 10.93
C ARG A 280 7.33 -13.88 9.59
N LEU A 281 7.22 -12.58 9.43
CA LEU A 281 7.75 -11.90 8.25
C LEU A 281 9.21 -11.57 8.49
N ARG A 282 10.05 -11.83 7.49
CA ARG A 282 11.44 -11.39 7.50
C ARG A 282 11.77 -10.67 6.21
N PHE A 283 12.68 -9.74 6.32
CA PHE A 283 13.18 -8.98 5.19
C PHE A 283 14.67 -9.19 5.07
N GLN A 284 15.13 -9.44 3.84
CA GLN A 284 16.55 -9.52 3.53
C GLN A 284 16.90 -8.61 2.36
N LYS A 285 18.12 -8.09 2.36
CA LYS A 285 18.63 -7.22 1.31
C LYS A 285 19.08 -8.04 0.10
N GLY A 286 18.68 -7.62 -1.10
CA GLY A 286 19.22 -8.14 -2.35
C GLY A 286 18.15 -8.51 -3.38
N LYS A 287 18.55 -9.29 -4.38
CA LYS A 287 17.67 -9.82 -5.44
C LYS A 287 17.52 -11.34 -5.28
N HIS A 288 16.96 -11.74 -4.14
CA HIS A 288 16.68 -13.14 -3.85
C HIS A 288 15.19 -13.44 -4.09
N ASN A 289 14.88 -14.69 -4.39
CA ASN A 289 13.49 -15.13 -4.41
C ASN A 289 12.93 -15.15 -2.98
N THR A 290 11.62 -15.00 -2.86
CA THR A 290 10.93 -15.23 -1.59
C THR A 290 11.17 -16.64 -1.10
N VAL A 291 11.61 -16.78 0.15
CA VAL A 291 11.83 -18.07 0.80
C VAL A 291 10.70 -18.32 1.78
N ILE A 292 9.93 -19.38 1.57
CA ILE A 292 8.86 -19.81 2.46
C ILE A 292 9.42 -20.91 3.36
N GLY A 293 9.69 -20.57 4.62
CA GLY A 293 10.05 -21.51 5.67
C GLY A 293 8.83 -22.11 6.34
N GLU A 294 9.07 -22.99 7.32
CA GLU A 294 8.01 -23.58 8.14
C GLU A 294 7.34 -22.53 9.05
N ASN A 295 8.16 -21.66 9.66
CA ASN A 295 7.73 -20.68 10.66
C ASN A 295 7.87 -19.23 10.22
N ASP A 296 8.48 -18.98 9.07
CA ASP A 296 8.72 -17.64 8.54
C ASP A 296 8.61 -17.56 7.02
N VAL A 297 8.40 -16.35 6.51
CA VAL A 297 8.50 -16.02 5.08
C VAL A 297 9.51 -14.88 4.95
N THR A 298 10.60 -15.14 4.23
CA THR A 298 11.65 -14.15 3.99
C THR A 298 11.48 -13.52 2.63
N LEU A 299 11.12 -12.24 2.62
CA LEU A 299 10.97 -11.41 1.44
C LEU A 299 12.29 -10.71 1.14
N SER A 300 12.73 -10.79 -0.12
CA SER A 300 13.84 -9.97 -0.58
C SER A 300 13.32 -8.56 -0.85
N LYS A 301 13.88 -7.58 -0.15
CA LYS A 301 13.75 -6.19 -0.53
C LYS A 301 14.95 -5.86 -1.39
N GLU A 302 14.66 -5.41 -2.61
CA GLU A 302 15.69 -4.76 -3.41
C GLU A 302 16.30 -3.66 -2.57
N THR A 303 17.60 -3.45 -2.73
CA THR A 303 18.27 -2.38 -2.00
C THR A 303 17.82 -1.06 -2.60
N PHE A 304 16.64 -0.60 -2.18
CA PHE A 304 16.19 0.74 -2.45
C PHE A 304 17.26 1.64 -1.83
N ASP A 305 18.04 2.31 -2.69
CA ASP A 305 19.11 3.15 -2.21
C ASP A 305 18.50 4.21 -1.31
N ARG A 306 18.95 4.22 -0.05
CA ARG A 306 18.51 5.17 0.95
C ARG A 306 19.07 6.50 0.47
N SER A 307 18.29 7.31 -0.23
CA SER A 307 18.69 8.69 -0.51
C SER A 307 18.90 9.31 0.87
N LYS A 308 20.16 9.52 1.25
CA LYS A 308 20.61 9.94 2.59
C LYS A 308 19.93 11.25 3.00
N GLY A 309 18.73 11.18 3.56
CA GLY A 309 17.93 12.36 3.93
C GLY A 309 17.55 13.29 2.77
N GLU A 310 17.89 12.97 1.51
CA GLU A 310 17.45 13.77 0.38
C GLU A 310 16.00 13.40 0.05
N LYS A 311 15.10 14.38 0.26
CA LYS A 311 13.71 14.39 -0.20
C LYS A 311 13.59 13.63 -1.51
N LEU A 312 12.84 12.53 -1.49
CA LEU A 312 12.36 11.73 -2.63
C LEU A 312 12.55 12.50 -3.95
N LYS A 313 13.70 12.33 -4.62
CA LYS A 313 13.89 12.98 -5.92
C LYS A 313 12.76 12.46 -6.80
N LYS A 314 11.96 13.37 -7.37
CA LYS A 314 10.94 13.07 -8.38
C LYS A 314 11.64 12.44 -9.60
N GLY A 315 11.96 11.17 -9.49
CA GLY A 315 12.55 10.38 -10.57
C GLY A 315 11.54 10.24 -11.70
N LYS A 316 12.03 9.88 -12.87
CA LYS A 316 11.21 9.44 -13.99
C LYS A 316 11.85 8.19 -14.59
N PRO A 317 11.06 7.29 -15.19
CA PRO A 317 11.61 6.21 -15.98
C PRO A 317 12.49 6.74 -17.12
N ASP A 318 13.55 6.00 -17.47
CA ASP A 318 14.41 6.33 -18.61
C ASP A 318 13.63 6.31 -19.94
N LYS A 319 12.72 5.34 -20.07
CA LYS A 319 11.84 5.17 -21.22
C LYS A 319 10.40 5.09 -20.76
N PHE A 320 9.56 5.94 -21.34
CA PHE A 320 8.12 5.92 -21.10
C PHE A 320 7.34 6.48 -22.29
N LYS A 321 6.13 5.97 -22.46
CA LYS A 321 5.11 6.57 -23.34
C LYS A 321 4.38 7.69 -22.61
N LYS A 322 3.70 8.55 -23.35
CA LYS A 322 2.82 9.59 -22.79
C LYS A 322 1.37 9.26 -23.12
N SER A 323 0.47 9.43 -22.17
CA SER A 323 -0.97 9.38 -22.46
C SER A 323 -1.35 10.49 -23.44
N ASP A 324 -2.48 10.31 -24.14
CA ASP A 324 -2.96 11.33 -25.07
C ASP A 324 -3.31 12.64 -24.37
N ARG A 325 -3.75 12.57 -23.11
CA ARG A 325 -4.00 13.75 -22.27
C ARG A 325 -2.70 14.51 -21.99
N VAL A 326 -1.64 13.81 -21.60
CA VAL A 326 -0.32 14.41 -21.39
C VAL A 326 0.21 15.06 -22.68
N LYS A 327 0.09 14.37 -23.83
CA LYS A 327 0.47 14.93 -25.15
C LYS A 327 -0.29 16.24 -25.44
N LYS A 328 -1.61 16.27 -25.20
CA LYS A 328 -2.45 17.47 -25.39
C LYS A 328 -2.02 18.61 -24.48
N ILE A 329 -1.73 18.36 -23.20
CA ILE A 329 -1.27 19.38 -22.23
C ILE A 329 0.06 19.99 -22.69
N ILE A 330 1.03 19.15 -23.06
CA ILE A 330 2.35 19.61 -23.53
C ILE A 330 2.21 20.44 -24.81
N ARG A 331 1.38 20.01 -25.77
CA ARG A 331 1.12 20.77 -27.00
C ARG A 331 0.51 22.14 -26.70
N LYS A 332 -0.48 22.23 -25.80
CA LYS A 332 -1.08 23.51 -25.39
C LYS A 332 -0.06 24.44 -24.72
N LYS A 333 0.79 23.92 -23.82
CA LYS A 333 1.86 24.72 -23.19
C LYS A 333 2.86 25.27 -24.20
N LYS A 334 3.25 24.47 -25.21
CA LYS A 334 4.13 24.93 -26.30
C LYS A 334 3.51 26.05 -27.15
N ILE A 335 2.22 25.96 -27.46
CA ILE A 335 1.50 27.02 -28.20
C ILE A 335 1.44 28.31 -27.39
N ARG A 336 1.12 28.22 -26.09
CA ARG A 336 1.03 29.39 -25.20
C ARG A 336 2.39 30.09 -25.00
N ASN A 337 3.47 29.32 -24.95
CA ASN A 337 4.82 29.84 -24.70
C ASN A 337 5.62 30.07 -25.99
N GLY A 338 5.03 29.84 -27.17
CA GLY A 338 5.66 30.12 -28.46
C GLY A 338 5.64 31.62 -28.78
N PRO A 339 6.51 32.10 -29.68
CA PRO A 339 6.46 33.48 -30.14
C PRO A 339 5.07 33.78 -30.74
N PRO A 340 4.53 34.99 -30.54
CA PRO A 340 3.22 35.36 -31.06
C PRO A 340 3.16 35.10 -32.57
N PRO A 341 2.02 34.62 -33.10
CA PRO A 341 1.89 34.37 -34.53
C PRO A 341 2.20 35.65 -35.29
N ASN A 342 3.07 35.53 -36.31
CA ASN A 342 3.55 36.65 -37.11
C ASN A 342 2.35 37.29 -37.83
N ARG A 343 1.81 38.37 -37.27
CA ARG A 343 0.75 39.18 -37.89
C ARG A 343 1.38 40.08 -38.95
N ASN A 344 1.80 39.49 -40.05
CA ASN A 344 2.12 40.21 -41.29
C ASN A 344 1.58 39.39 -42.46
N LYS A 345 0.30 39.62 -42.78
CA LYS A 345 -0.26 39.51 -44.13
C LYS A 345 -1.37 40.53 -44.27
#